data_AF-A0A835IDN5-F1
#
_entry.id   AF-A0A835IDN5-F1
#
_cell.length_a   1.000
_cell.length_b   1.000
_cell.length_c   1.000
_cell.angle_alpha   90.00
_cell.angle_beta   90.00
_cell.angle_gamma   90.00
#
_symmetry.space_group_name_H-M   'P 1'
#
loop_
_entity.id
_entity.type
_entity.pdbx_description
1 polymer ?
#
loop_
_entity_poly.entity_id
_entity_poly.type
_entity_poly.pdbx_seq_one_letter_code
_entity_poly.pdbx_strand_id
1 'polypeptide(L)'
;MANKKTVAIQGGGKDLTVELAMSKTKKQNQPGKLKQKSVMNKEFYRMDKAVSNQVGENNYKPDLMNAALARLSAVYRSLKVNKSGVKKRNMQNVRIPGRK
;
A
#
# COMPACT_ATOMS: atom_id res chain seq x y z
N MET A 1 9.80 7.20 -16.73
CA MET A 1 10.24 7.18 -15.30
C MET A 1 11.75 7.28 -15.27
N ALA A 2 12.30 8.27 -14.56
CA ALA A 2 13.74 8.55 -14.54
C ALA A 2 14.56 7.65 -13.59
N ASN A 3 13.91 6.97 -12.63
CA ASN A 3 14.59 6.27 -11.54
C ASN A 3 14.92 4.80 -11.87
N LYS A 4 16.18 4.40 -11.63
CA LYS A 4 16.69 3.02 -11.80
C LYS A 4 16.07 2.03 -10.80
N LYS A 5 15.85 2.47 -9.56
CA LYS A 5 15.20 1.70 -8.48
C LYS A 5 13.89 2.35 -8.05
N THR A 6 12.82 1.57 -8.08
CA THR A 6 11.46 2.00 -7.76
C THR A 6 10.78 0.93 -6.92
N VAL A 7 10.05 1.37 -5.89
CA VAL A 7 9.18 0.54 -5.05
C VAL A 7 7.77 1.09 -5.23
N ALA A 8 6.82 0.23 -5.56
CA ALA A 8 5.41 0.57 -5.70
C ALA A 8 4.56 -0.41 -4.92
N ILE A 9 3.58 0.12 -4.19
CA ILE A 9 2.64 -0.66 -3.37
C ILE A 9 1.24 -0.42 -3.92
N GLN A 10 0.56 -1.50 -4.27
CA GLN A 10 -0.75 -1.50 -4.92
C GLN A 10 -1.70 -2.49 -4.22
N GLY A 11 -3.00 -2.28 -4.37
CA GLY A 11 -3.98 -3.29 -3.94
C GLY A 11 -4.01 -4.46 -4.93
N GLY A 12 -4.01 -5.69 -4.43
CA GLY A 12 -3.99 -6.92 -5.23
C GLY A 12 -5.33 -7.32 -5.86
N GLY A 13 -6.28 -6.40 -5.97
CA GLY A 13 -7.57 -6.58 -6.66
C GLY A 13 -8.63 -7.41 -5.92
N LYS A 14 -8.26 -8.29 -4.98
CA LYS A 14 -9.19 -9.05 -4.13
C LYS A 14 -8.80 -8.97 -2.66
N ASP A 15 -9.80 -8.80 -1.80
CA ASP A 15 -9.66 -8.79 -0.34
C ASP A 15 -8.59 -7.79 0.18
N LEU A 16 -8.00 -8.09 1.34
CA LEU A 16 -6.92 -7.33 1.97
C LEU A 16 -5.54 -7.63 1.34
N THR A 17 -5.52 -8.08 0.08
CA THR A 17 -4.31 -8.46 -0.61
C THR A 17 -3.56 -7.22 -1.09
N VAL A 18 -2.25 -7.18 -0.85
CA VAL A 18 -1.37 -6.08 -1.26
C VAL A 18 -0.30 -6.62 -2.20
N GLU A 19 -0.06 -5.92 -3.30
CA GLU A 19 1.02 -6.21 -4.25
C GLU A 19 2.18 -5.23 -4.05
N LEU A 20 3.38 -5.77 -3.86
CA LEU A 20 4.63 -5.03 -3.88
C LEU A 20 5.31 -5.23 -5.22
N ALA A 21 5.55 -4.13 -5.93
CA ALA A 21 6.28 -4.11 -7.19
C ALA A 21 7.61 -3.38 -7.03
N MET A 22 8.70 -4.04 -7.43
CA MET A 22 10.06 -3.47 -7.44
C MET A 22 10.65 -3.49 -8.85
N SER A 23 11.53 -2.55 -9.18
CA SER A 23 12.17 -2.49 -10.50
C SER A 23 13.49 -3.29 -10.58
N LYS A 24 13.64 -4.15 -11.58
CA LYS A 24 14.90 -4.83 -11.87
C LYS A 24 15.82 -3.89 -12.64
N THR A 25 16.89 -3.44 -12.01
CA THR A 25 17.88 -2.52 -12.62
C THR A 25 18.49 -3.09 -13.90
N LYS A 26 18.78 -4.40 -13.94
CA LYS A 26 19.33 -5.10 -15.10
C LYS A 26 18.36 -5.27 -16.27
N LYS A 27 17.07 -4.96 -16.10
CA LYS A 27 16.02 -5.11 -17.13
C LYS A 27 15.37 -3.77 -17.50
N GLN A 28 16.08 -2.65 -17.29
CA GLN A 28 15.59 -1.30 -17.53
C GLN A 28 15.05 -1.07 -18.95
N ASN A 29 15.72 -1.64 -19.96
CA ASN A 29 15.34 -1.48 -21.37
C ASN A 29 14.23 -2.44 -21.83
N GLN A 30 13.71 -3.28 -20.93
CA GLN A 30 12.67 -4.27 -21.23
C GLN A 30 11.43 -4.01 -20.36
N PRO A 31 10.48 -3.16 -20.80
CA PRO A 31 9.37 -2.73 -19.97
C PRO A 31 8.51 -3.89 -19.46
N GLY A 32 8.33 -4.95 -20.26
CA GLY A 32 7.56 -6.14 -19.88
C GLY A 32 8.19 -7.00 -18.77
N LYS A 33 9.52 -6.93 -18.58
CA LYS A 33 10.27 -7.71 -17.57
C LYS A 33 10.83 -6.84 -16.45
N LEU A 34 10.50 -5.54 -16.46
CA LEU A 34 11.07 -4.54 -15.58
C LEU A 34 10.63 -4.72 -14.13
N LYS A 35 9.38 -5.12 -13.90
CA LYS A 35 8.79 -5.16 -12.55
C LYS A 35 8.83 -6.59 -12.00
N GLN A 36 9.42 -6.76 -10.81
CA GLN A 36 9.20 -7.93 -9.98
C GLN A 36 7.99 -7.66 -9.08
N LYS A 37 6.96 -8.48 -9.21
CA LYS A 37 5.72 -8.35 -8.44
C LYS A 37 5.67 -9.46 -7.39
N SER A 38 5.30 -9.12 -6.17
CA SER A 38 5.06 -10.05 -5.06
C SER A 38 3.71 -9.74 -4.45
N VAL A 39 2.86 -10.77 -4.33
CA VAL A 39 1.52 -10.66 -3.75
C VAL A 39 1.58 -11.12 -2.30
N MET A 40 1.13 -10.25 -1.39
CA MET A 40 1.07 -10.49 0.04
C MET A 40 -0.38 -10.58 0.48
N ASN A 41 -0.78 -11.77 0.96
CA ASN A 41 -2.05 -12.01 1.63
C ASN A 41 -1.78 -12.47 3.06
N LYS A 42 -1.53 -11.51 3.95
CA LYS A 42 -1.12 -11.72 5.34
C LYS A 42 -1.71 -10.62 6.22
N GLU A 43 -1.59 -10.77 7.53
CA GLU A 43 -1.89 -9.71 8.48
C GLU A 43 -0.96 -8.50 8.30
N PHE A 44 -1.47 -7.31 8.62
CA PHE A 44 -0.76 -6.04 8.41
C PHE A 44 0.66 -6.03 9.02
N TYR A 45 0.83 -6.56 10.24
CA TYR A 45 2.15 -6.62 10.89
C TYR A 45 3.16 -7.46 10.09
N ARG A 46 2.72 -8.59 9.52
CA ARG A 46 3.57 -9.45 8.69
C ARG A 46 3.88 -8.80 7.33
N MET A 47 2.98 -7.97 6.80
CA MET A 47 3.23 -7.18 5.59
C MET A 47 4.24 -6.06 5.87
N ASP A 48 4.09 -5.36 6.98
CA ASP A 48 4.96 -4.26 7.42
C ASP A 48 6.40 -4.75 7.59
N LYS A 49 6.59 -5.87 8.30
CA LYS A 49 7.91 -6.49 8.45
C LYS A 49 8.50 -6.92 7.11
N ALA A 50 7.70 -7.49 6.20
CA ALA A 50 8.18 -7.88 4.88
C ALA A 50 8.66 -6.68 4.04
N VAL A 51 7.94 -5.57 4.08
CA VAL A 51 8.34 -4.33 3.38
C VAL A 51 9.58 -3.71 4.01
N SER A 52 9.64 -3.65 5.34
CA SER A 52 10.81 -3.15 6.08
C SER A 52 12.08 -3.94 5.76
N ASN A 53 11.98 -5.27 5.74
CA ASN A 53 13.12 -6.13 5.43
C ASN A 53 13.57 -5.98 3.97
N GLN A 54 12.63 -5.85 3.02
CA GLN A 54 12.99 -5.75 1.60
C GLN A 54 13.51 -4.37 1.19
N VAL A 55 12.96 -3.29 1.76
CA VAL A 55 13.33 -1.91 1.39
C VAL A 55 14.49 -1.40 2.23
N GLY A 56 14.46 -1.66 3.53
CA GLY A 56 15.44 -1.22 4.52
C GLY A 56 16.58 -2.23 4.71
N GLU A 57 16.31 -3.40 5.28
CA GLU A 57 17.35 -4.36 5.69
C GLU A 57 18.16 -4.91 4.49
N ASN A 58 17.51 -5.16 3.34
CA ASN A 58 18.17 -5.56 2.10
C ASN A 58 18.83 -4.38 1.33
N ASN A 59 18.83 -3.16 1.90
CA ASN A 59 19.40 -1.94 1.32
C ASN A 59 18.98 -1.70 -0.14
N TYR A 60 17.77 -2.13 -0.52
CA TYR A 60 17.32 -1.96 -1.89
C TYR A 60 17.10 -0.47 -2.18
N LYS A 61 16.37 0.24 -1.30
CA LYS A 61 16.14 1.68 -1.39
C LYS A 61 15.69 2.26 -0.03
N PRO A 62 16.60 2.38 0.96
CA PRO A 62 16.24 2.67 2.36
C PRO A 62 15.58 4.05 2.55
N ASP A 63 15.89 5.01 1.68
CA ASP A 63 15.25 6.33 1.60
C ASP A 63 13.72 6.27 1.45
N LEU A 64 13.22 5.23 0.77
CA LEU A 64 11.78 5.06 0.55
C LEU A 64 11.10 4.25 1.66
N MET A 65 11.80 3.82 2.70
CA MET A 65 11.22 2.94 3.73
C MET A 65 9.98 3.57 4.37
N ASN A 66 10.09 4.80 4.89
CA ASN A 66 8.97 5.48 5.55
C ASN A 66 7.80 5.74 4.57
N ALA A 67 8.10 6.13 3.33
CA ALA A 67 7.08 6.35 2.30
C ALA A 67 6.37 5.05 1.90
N ALA A 68 7.09 3.93 1.85
CA ALA A 68 6.56 2.61 1.55
C ALA A 68 5.62 2.14 2.67
N LEU A 69 6.02 2.27 3.94
CA LEU A 69 5.17 1.91 5.08
C LEU A 69 3.90 2.78 5.16
N ALA A 70 4.03 4.08 4.93
CA ALA A 70 2.89 4.99 4.85
C ALA A 70 1.93 4.61 3.72
N ARG A 71 2.46 4.22 2.56
CA ARG A 71 1.61 3.78 1.44
C ARG A 71 0.94 2.44 1.72
N LEU A 72 1.65 1.50 2.36
CA LEU A 72 1.11 0.20 2.80
C LEU A 72 -0.09 0.38 3.72
N SER A 73 0.02 1.23 4.74
CA SER A 73 -1.05 1.50 5.70
C SER A 73 -2.28 2.13 5.03
N ALA A 74 -2.06 3.11 4.14
CA ALA A 74 -3.12 3.74 3.37
C ALA A 74 -3.87 2.74 2.48
N VAL A 75 -3.14 1.89 1.75
CA VAL A 75 -3.73 0.85 0.88
C VAL A 75 -4.49 -0.18 1.71
N TYR A 76 -3.89 -0.72 2.76
CA TYR A 76 -4.53 -1.72 3.62
C TYR A 76 -5.80 -1.17 4.27
N ARG A 77 -5.77 0.08 4.76
CA ARG A 77 -6.95 0.75 5.32
C ARG A 77 -8.04 0.92 4.26
N SER A 78 -7.69 1.31 3.03
CA SER A 78 -8.65 1.49 1.95
C SER A 78 -9.35 0.17 1.58
N LEU A 79 -8.61 -0.93 1.51
CA LEU A 79 -9.16 -2.27 1.26
C LEU A 79 -10.09 -2.72 2.38
N LYS A 80 -9.74 -2.44 3.64
CA LYS A 80 -10.60 -2.74 4.80
C LYS A 80 -11.91 -1.98 4.76
N VAL A 81 -11.88 -0.69 4.42
CA VAL A 81 -13.09 0.15 4.28
C VAL A 81 -13.96 -0.34 3.13
N ASN A 82 -13.36 -0.67 1.99
CA ASN A 82 -14.11 -1.22 0.85
C ASN A 82 -14.81 -2.53 1.21
N LYS A 83 -14.18 -3.38 2.04
CA LYS A 83 -14.79 -4.62 2.53
C LYS A 83 -15.90 -4.38 3.56
N SER A 84 -15.74 -3.40 4.47
CA SER A 84 -16.72 -3.11 5.52
C SER A 84 -17.87 -2.21 5.08
N GLY A 85 -17.75 -1.54 3.94
CA GLY A 85 -18.68 -0.51 3.48
C GLY A 85 -18.50 0.83 4.19
N VAL A 86 -19.17 1.87 3.67
CA VAL A 86 -19.18 3.21 4.25
C VAL A 86 -19.94 3.20 5.57
N LYS A 87 -19.27 3.58 6.67
CA LYS A 87 -19.94 3.83 7.95
C LYS A 87 -20.93 4.98 7.77
N LYS A 88 -22.22 4.66 7.67
CA LYS A 88 -23.29 5.67 7.68
C LYS A 88 -23.29 6.35 9.05
N ARG A 89 -23.08 7.66 9.08
CA ARG A 89 -23.28 8.46 10.30
C ARG A 89 -24.75 8.32 10.71
N ASN A 90 -25.01 7.98 11.97
CA ASN A 90 -26.38 7.97 12.47
C ASN A 90 -26.86 9.43 12.59
N MET A 91 -27.61 9.90 11.59
CA MET A 91 -28.09 11.30 11.50
C MET A 91 -29.14 11.65 12.55
N GLN A 92 -29.60 10.68 13.35
CA GLN A 92 -30.63 10.87 14.36
C GLN A 92 -30.16 11.70 15.57
N ASN A 93 -28.85 11.84 15.80
CA ASN A 93 -28.30 12.55 16.96
C ASN A 93 -27.73 13.94 16.63
N VAL A 94 -27.94 14.44 15.41
CA VAL A 94 -27.59 15.82 15.06
C VAL A 94 -28.70 16.73 15.56
N ARG A 95 -28.59 17.18 16.82
CA ARG A 95 -29.41 18.28 17.32
C ARG A 95 -29.06 19.51 16.49
N ILE A 96 -29.91 19.87 15.54
CA ILE A 96 -29.84 21.15 14.85
C ILE A 96 -30.12 22.20 15.94
N PRO A 97 -29.17 23.07 16.34
CA PRO A 97 -29.51 24.17 17.22
C PRO A 97 -30.47 25.08 16.44
N GLY A 98 -31.74 25.00 16.79
CA GLY A 98 -32.80 25.79 16.17
C GLY A 98 -32.51 27.26 16.38
N ARG A 99 -32.48 28.01 15.27
CA ARG A 99 -32.49 29.47 15.29
C ARG A 99 -33.95 29.91 15.42
N LYS A 100 -34.32 30.44 16.58
CA LYS A 100 -35.47 31.34 16.77
C LYS A 100 -35.07 32.41 17.76
#